data_AF-A0A927GGR4-F1
#
_entry.id   AF-A0A927GGR4-F1
#
_cell.length_a   1.000
_cell.length_b   1.000
_cell.length_c   1.000
_cell.angle_alpha   90.00
_cell.angle_beta   90.00
_cell.angle_gamma   90.00
#
_symmetry.space_group_name_H-M   'P 1'
#
loop_
_entity.id
_entity.type
_entity.pdbx_description
1 polymer ?
#
loop_
_entity_poly.entity_id
_entity_poly.type
_entity_poly.pdbx_seq_one_letter_code
_entity_poly.pdbx_strand_id
1 'polypeptide(L)'
;MKTFTWILMVSIIGLTFPVFYKMQYGYYIILKFVICIAGFYGAKTNFFNNNELVAWLFILIAIVFNPLVPIHLKIDTWKAVDLITALFFLFHIVATNGSLIKAKIQDFNKNSVAYPITEKIVTACAAILFTTIMLVVINYVVGPGVAYLLNLIHSKFK
;
A
#
# COMPACT_ATOMS: atom_id res chain seq x y z
N MET A 1 -16.63 6.89 -6.65
CA MET A 1 -15.47 7.42 -5.89
C MET A 1 -15.75 7.58 -4.39
N LYS A 2 -16.80 8.30 -3.96
CA LYS A 2 -17.06 8.58 -2.53
C LYS A 2 -17.04 7.34 -1.61
N THR A 3 -17.68 6.24 -2.00
CA THR A 3 -17.73 4.99 -1.20
C THR A 3 -16.34 4.37 -0.98
N PHE A 4 -15.45 4.45 -1.97
CA PHE A 4 -14.09 3.93 -1.86
C PHE A 4 -13.24 4.75 -0.89
N THR A 5 -13.39 6.07 -0.91
CA THR A 5 -12.69 6.98 0.01
C THR A 5 -13.03 6.67 1.47
N TRP A 6 -14.28 6.35 1.79
CA TRP A 6 -14.69 5.94 3.14
C TRP A 6 -14.00 4.65 3.59
N ILE A 7 -13.89 3.64 2.70
CA ILE A 7 -13.20 2.38 2.99
C ILE A 7 -11.72 2.65 3.32
N LEU A 8 -11.06 3.52 2.57
CA LEU A 8 -9.67 3.89 2.84
C LEU A 8 -9.50 4.66 4.16
N MET A 9 -10.43 5.57 4.48
CA MET A 9 -10.40 6.29 5.77
C MET A 9 -10.54 5.34 6.97
N VAL A 10 -11.48 4.39 6.91
CA VAL A 10 -11.62 3.36 7.95
C VAL A 10 -10.34 2.52 8.07
N SER A 11 -9.72 2.18 6.94
CA SER A 11 -8.47 1.42 6.92
C SER A 11 -7.31 2.20 7.55
N ILE A 12 -7.18 3.51 7.31
CA ILE A 12 -6.16 4.37 7.92
C ILE A 12 -6.32 4.41 9.44
N ILE A 13 -7.56 4.56 9.93
CA ILE A 13 -7.85 4.59 11.36
C ILE A 13 -7.47 3.23 11.99
N GLY A 14 -7.85 2.13 11.33
CA GLY A 14 -7.50 0.78 11.79
C GLY A 14 -5.99 0.51 11.80
N LEU A 15 -5.25 1.02 10.82
CA LEU A 15 -3.80 0.85 10.74
C LEU A 15 -3.03 1.66 11.78
N THR A 16 -3.55 2.82 12.18
CA THR A 16 -2.87 3.73 13.13
C THR A 16 -3.19 3.44 14.58
N PHE A 17 -4.34 2.83 14.88
CA PHE A 17 -4.75 2.49 16.26
C PHE A 17 -3.74 1.61 17.03
N PRO A 18 -3.14 0.55 16.43
CA PRO A 18 -2.12 -0.29 17.08
C PRO A 18 -0.82 0.42 17.44
N VAL A 19 -0.57 1.61 16.87
CA VAL A 19 0.61 2.41 17.19
C VAL A 19 0.52 2.93 18.62
N PHE A 20 -0.68 3.30 19.06
CA PHE A 20 -0.93 3.88 20.38
C PHE A 20 -1.33 2.85 21.44
N TYR A 21 -1.97 1.75 21.02
CA TYR A 21 -2.52 0.75 21.94
C TYR A 21 -2.18 -0.68 21.52
N LYS A 22 -1.79 -1.52 22.49
CA LYS A 22 -1.63 -2.97 22.25
C LYS A 22 -3.00 -3.61 22.08
N MET A 23 -3.31 -4.03 20.86
CA MET A 23 -4.57 -4.70 20.54
C MET A 23 -4.53 -6.20 20.75
N GLN A 24 -5.70 -6.80 21.00
CA GLN A 24 -5.88 -8.25 21.05
C GLN A 24 -5.68 -8.88 19.66
N TYR A 25 -5.33 -10.17 19.62
CA TYR A 25 -5.02 -10.87 18.37
C TYR A 25 -6.14 -10.79 17.31
N GLY A 26 -7.41 -10.88 17.74
CA GLY A 26 -8.56 -10.79 16.84
C GLY A 26 -8.66 -9.49 16.06
N TYR A 27 -8.16 -8.38 16.62
CA TYR A 27 -8.12 -7.09 15.94
C TYR A 27 -7.30 -7.14 14.66
N TYR A 28 -6.11 -7.73 14.71
CA TYR A 28 -5.20 -7.80 13.56
C TYR A 28 -5.73 -8.70 12.45
N ILE A 29 -6.50 -9.74 12.79
CA ILE A 29 -7.18 -10.58 11.80
C ILE A 29 -8.21 -9.76 11.03
N ILE A 30 -9.11 -9.08 11.75
CA ILE A 30 -10.16 -8.25 11.15
C ILE A 30 -9.54 -7.12 10.31
N LEU A 31 -8.51 -6.47 10.85
CA LEU A 31 -7.78 -5.41 10.16
C LEU A 31 -7.21 -5.89 8.81
N LYS A 32 -6.56 -7.06 8.79
CA LYS A 32 -6.04 -7.68 7.57
C LYS A 32 -7.14 -7.95 6.53
N PHE A 33 -8.30 -8.46 6.93
CA PHE A 33 -9.44 -8.62 6.02
C PHE A 33 -9.89 -7.29 5.41
N VAL A 34 -10.04 -6.25 6.23
CA VAL A 34 -10.47 -4.92 5.78
C VAL A 34 -9.48 -4.34 4.77
N ILE A 35 -8.18 -4.39 5.08
CA ILE A 35 -7.13 -3.84 4.20
C ILE A 35 -6.99 -4.68 2.93
N CYS A 36 -7.13 -6.00 3.01
CA CYS A 36 -7.09 -6.88 1.86
C CYS A 36 -8.22 -6.56 0.87
N ILE A 37 -9.45 -6.39 1.36
CA ILE A 37 -10.61 -5.99 0.54
C ILE A 37 -10.41 -4.59 -0.06
N ALA A 38 -9.91 -3.64 0.75
CA ALA A 38 -9.57 -2.30 0.28
C ALA A 38 -8.49 -2.33 -0.82
N GLY A 39 -7.51 -3.22 -0.68
CA GLY A 39 -6.48 -3.57 -1.65
C GLY A 39 -7.07 -3.96 -3.01
N PHE A 40 -7.90 -5.01 -3.04
CA PHE A 40 -8.51 -5.47 -4.29
C PHE A 40 -9.43 -4.43 -4.93
N TYR A 41 -10.24 -3.74 -4.14
CA TYR A 41 -11.13 -2.69 -4.65
C TYR A 41 -10.34 -1.50 -5.21
N GLY A 42 -9.25 -1.11 -4.54
CA GLY A 42 -8.34 -0.06 -4.99
C GLY A 42 -7.60 -0.43 -6.25
N ALA A 43 -7.12 -1.66 -6.37
CA ALA A 43 -6.49 -2.17 -7.60
C ALA A 43 -7.46 -2.07 -8.78
N LYS A 44 -8.67 -2.64 -8.62
CA LYS A 44 -9.73 -2.57 -9.63
C LYS A 44 -9.99 -1.13 -10.07
N THR A 45 -10.21 -0.23 -9.11
CA THR A 45 -10.53 1.18 -9.39
C THR A 45 -9.39 1.90 -10.14
N ASN A 46 -8.14 1.66 -9.77
CA ASN A 46 -7.00 2.33 -10.40
C ASN A 46 -6.67 1.77 -11.79
N PHE A 47 -6.93 0.48 -12.06
CA PHE A 47 -6.86 -0.04 -13.43
C PHE A 47 -7.86 0.63 -14.36
N PHE A 48 -9.11 0.82 -13.92
CA PHE A 48 -10.12 1.53 -14.71
C PHE A 48 -9.78 3.01 -14.96
N ASN A 49 -8.93 3.60 -14.11
CA ASN A 49 -8.48 4.99 -14.25
C ASN A 49 -7.11 5.10 -14.96
N ASN A 50 -6.60 4.04 -15.60
CA ASN A 50 -5.29 3.97 -16.26
C ASN A 50 -4.09 4.31 -15.34
N ASN A 51 -4.26 4.20 -14.02
CA ASN A 51 -3.19 4.39 -13.04
C ASN A 51 -2.58 3.03 -12.67
N GLU A 52 -1.96 2.35 -13.64
CA GLU A 52 -1.48 0.97 -13.49
C GLU A 52 -0.49 0.80 -12.34
N LEU A 53 0.47 1.73 -12.19
CA LEU A 53 1.44 1.70 -11.08
C LEU A 53 0.76 1.70 -9.71
N VAL A 54 -0.26 2.54 -9.53
CA VAL A 54 -1.03 2.62 -8.29
C VAL A 54 -1.87 1.36 -8.09
N ALA A 55 -2.44 0.82 -9.17
CA ALA A 55 -3.19 -0.43 -9.11
C ALA A 55 -2.33 -1.61 -8.64
N TRP A 56 -1.09 -1.72 -9.14
CA TRP A 56 -0.12 -2.72 -8.70
C TRP A 56 0.28 -2.56 -7.23
N LEU A 57 0.43 -1.32 -6.73
CA LEU A 57 0.66 -1.07 -5.31
C LEU A 57 -0.49 -1.57 -4.44
N PHE A 58 -1.74 -1.35 -4.87
CA PHE A 58 -2.92 -1.87 -4.18
C PHE A 58 -3.00 -3.41 -4.20
N ILE A 59 -2.60 -4.06 -5.30
CA ILE A 59 -2.48 -5.54 -5.35
C ILE A 59 -1.45 -6.00 -4.33
N LEU A 60 -0.28 -5.35 -4.29
CA LEU A 60 0.77 -5.72 -3.36
C LEU A 60 0.30 -5.60 -1.91
N ILE A 61 -0.40 -4.51 -1.57
CA ILE A 61 -1.02 -4.33 -0.25
C ILE A 61 -2.02 -5.46 0.05
N ALA A 62 -2.85 -5.85 -0.91
CA ALA A 62 -3.79 -6.97 -0.74
C ALA A 62 -3.06 -8.30 -0.43
N ILE A 63 -1.91 -8.53 -1.07
CA ILE A 63 -1.08 -9.71 -0.84
C ILE A 63 -0.44 -9.65 0.56
N VAL A 64 0.17 -8.53 0.92
CA VAL A 64 0.86 -8.37 2.23
C VAL A 64 -0.12 -8.53 3.40
N PHE A 65 -1.31 -7.97 3.28
CA PHE A 65 -2.35 -8.04 4.31
C PHE A 65 -3.31 -9.23 4.12
N ASN A 66 -2.96 -10.23 3.28
CA ASN A 66 -3.83 -11.37 3.05
C ASN A 66 -3.97 -12.22 4.34
N PRO A 67 -5.18 -12.35 4.90
CA PRO A 67 -5.39 -13.13 6.13
C PRO A 67 -5.26 -14.64 5.92
N LEU A 68 -5.44 -15.14 4.70
CA LEU A 68 -5.34 -16.57 4.37
C LEU A 68 -3.90 -17.07 4.35
N VAL A 69 -2.95 -16.20 4.00
CA VAL A 69 -1.52 -16.50 3.94
C VAL A 69 -0.79 -15.53 4.87
N PRO A 70 -0.80 -15.77 6.19
CA PRO A 70 -0.24 -14.84 7.15
C PRO A 70 1.28 -14.77 7.03
N ILE A 71 1.77 -13.56 6.73
CA ILE A 71 3.20 -13.27 6.77
C ILE A 71 3.63 -13.09 8.24
N HIS A 72 4.63 -13.86 8.65
CA HIS A 72 5.18 -13.80 10.01
C HIS A 72 6.29 -12.76 10.07
N LEU A 73 5.94 -11.51 10.42
CA LEU A 73 6.90 -10.43 10.68
C LEU A 73 6.98 -10.15 12.18
N LYS A 74 8.10 -9.58 12.62
CA LYS A 74 8.23 -9.03 13.98
C LYS A 74 7.23 -7.90 14.18
N ILE A 75 6.77 -7.70 15.41
CA ILE A 75 5.73 -6.71 15.71
C ILE A 75 6.14 -5.28 15.33
N ASP A 76 7.42 -4.93 15.50
CA ASP A 76 7.92 -3.60 15.11
C ASP A 76 7.95 -3.42 13.59
N THR A 77 8.24 -4.49 12.84
CA THR A 77 8.16 -4.49 11.38
C THR A 77 6.72 -4.34 10.91
N TRP A 78 5.77 -5.02 11.55
CA TRP A 78 4.34 -4.86 11.25
C TRP A 78 3.87 -3.43 11.48
N LYS A 79 4.27 -2.78 12.59
CA LYS A 79 3.96 -1.36 12.83
C LYS A 79 4.47 -0.44 11.72
N ALA A 80 5.69 -0.68 11.23
CA ALA A 80 6.24 0.09 10.11
C ALA A 80 5.43 -0.14 8.82
N VAL A 81 5.10 -1.39 8.50
CA VAL A 81 4.25 -1.73 7.34
C VAL A 81 2.87 -1.09 7.44
N ASP A 82 2.26 -1.14 8.62
CA ASP A 82 0.94 -0.56 8.89
C ASP A 82 0.96 0.97 8.66
N LEU A 83 1.97 1.65 9.20
CA LEU A 83 2.15 3.10 9.05
C LEU A 83 2.39 3.51 7.59
N ILE A 84 3.27 2.80 6.88
CA ILE A 84 3.57 3.04 5.46
C ILE A 84 2.30 2.87 4.62
N THR A 85 1.51 1.83 4.89
CA THR A 85 0.24 1.57 4.19
C THR A 85 -0.79 2.67 4.48
N ALA A 86 -0.88 3.13 5.73
CA ALA A 86 -1.77 4.22 6.12
C ALA A 86 -1.40 5.53 5.40
N LEU A 87 -0.10 5.85 5.33
CA LEU A 87 0.40 7.01 4.59
C LEU A 87 0.06 6.91 3.11
N PHE A 88 0.28 5.75 2.49
CA PHE A 88 -0.09 5.53 1.09
C PHE A 88 -1.58 5.77 0.82
N PHE A 89 -2.46 5.22 1.66
CA PHE A 89 -3.90 5.47 1.53
C PHE A 89 -4.25 6.95 1.69
N LEU A 90 -3.63 7.65 2.65
CA LEU A 90 -3.83 9.09 2.81
C LEU A 90 -3.40 9.87 1.57
N PHE A 91 -2.21 9.59 1.03
CA PHE A 91 -1.72 10.21 -0.20
C PHE A 91 -2.63 9.92 -1.39
N HIS A 92 -3.09 8.67 -1.53
CA HIS A 92 -4.01 8.28 -2.60
C HIS A 92 -5.32 9.07 -2.53
N ILE A 93 -5.91 9.18 -1.34
CA ILE A 93 -7.13 9.97 -1.10
C ILE A 93 -6.91 11.44 -1.46
N VAL A 94 -5.82 12.05 -0.99
CA VAL A 94 -5.53 13.47 -1.27
C VAL A 94 -5.30 13.69 -2.77
N ALA A 95 -4.58 12.81 -3.44
CA ALA A 95 -4.34 12.89 -4.88
C ALA A 95 -5.62 12.71 -5.71
N THR A 96 -6.48 11.75 -5.34
CA THR A 96 -7.74 11.48 -6.06
C THR A 96 -8.89 12.44 -5.71
N ASN A 97 -8.93 13.02 -4.52
CA ASN A 97 -9.87 14.10 -4.19
C ASN A 97 -9.39 15.45 -4.71
N GLY A 98 -8.06 15.64 -4.76
CA GLY A 98 -7.43 16.77 -5.42
C GLY A 98 -7.73 16.83 -6.91
N SER A 99 -8.05 15.71 -7.57
CA SER A 99 -8.50 15.70 -8.97
C SER A 99 -9.91 16.28 -9.17
N LEU A 100 -10.79 16.21 -8.16
CA LEU A 100 -12.11 16.86 -8.18
C LEU A 100 -11.96 18.38 -8.00
N ILE A 101 -11.04 18.80 -7.13
CA ILE A 101 -10.68 20.21 -6.97
C ILE A 101 -9.98 20.71 -8.24
N LYS A 102 -9.05 19.94 -8.83
CA LYS A 102 -8.41 20.26 -10.11
C LYS A 102 -9.39 20.26 -11.28
N ALA A 103 -10.39 19.38 -11.35
CA ALA A 103 -11.41 19.43 -12.40
C ALA A 103 -12.27 20.70 -12.28
N LYS A 104 -12.67 21.05 -11.05
CA LYS A 104 -13.42 22.28 -10.77
C LYS A 104 -12.59 23.56 -10.96
N ILE A 105 -11.31 23.49 -10.62
CA ILE A 105 -10.32 24.54 -10.88
C ILE A 105 -9.98 24.59 -12.37
N GLN A 106 -9.95 23.49 -13.12
CA GLN A 106 -9.62 23.46 -14.54
C GLN A 106 -10.77 23.98 -15.41
N ASP A 107 -12.02 23.79 -14.98
CA ASP A 107 -13.17 24.56 -15.49
C ASP A 107 -13.02 26.06 -15.22
N PHE A 108 -12.49 26.45 -14.04
CA PHE A 108 -12.16 27.84 -13.69
C PHE A 108 -10.87 28.38 -14.36
N ASN A 109 -9.94 27.48 -14.70
CA ASN A 109 -8.55 27.75 -15.09
C ASN A 109 -8.30 27.42 -16.56
N LYS A 110 -9.37 27.23 -17.36
CA LYS A 110 -9.30 27.27 -18.83
C LYS A 110 -8.67 28.58 -19.34
N ASN A 111 -8.53 29.58 -18.47
CA ASN A 111 -7.85 30.85 -18.71
C ASN A 111 -6.50 31.05 -17.97
N SER A 112 -5.91 30.05 -17.29
CA SER A 112 -4.52 30.18 -16.79
C SER A 112 -3.68 28.88 -16.86
N VAL A 113 -2.39 29.07 -17.07
CA VAL A 113 -1.39 28.06 -17.45
C VAL A 113 -1.17 27.00 -16.35
N ALA A 114 -1.18 25.72 -16.71
CA ALA A 114 -1.08 24.57 -15.80
C ALA A 114 0.37 24.18 -15.43
N TYR A 115 0.63 23.79 -14.16
CA TYR A 115 1.96 23.43 -13.66
C TYR A 115 2.21 21.89 -13.64
N PRO A 116 3.29 21.38 -14.26
CA PRO A 116 3.60 19.94 -14.42
C PRO A 116 4.30 19.27 -13.21
N ILE A 117 4.33 19.91 -12.04
CA ILE A 117 5.20 19.54 -10.91
C ILE A 117 4.54 18.52 -9.97
N THR A 118 3.21 18.51 -9.89
CA THR A 118 2.48 17.66 -8.92
C THR A 118 2.45 16.18 -9.30
N GLU A 119 2.47 15.83 -10.59
CA GLU A 119 2.50 14.41 -11.00
C GLU A 119 3.87 13.77 -10.73
N LYS A 120 4.96 14.48 -11.05
CA LYS A 120 6.32 13.94 -10.88
C LYS A 120 6.66 13.61 -9.43
N ILE A 121 6.18 14.42 -8.47
CA ILE A 121 6.39 14.20 -7.03
C ILE A 121 5.59 12.98 -6.55
N VAL A 122 4.34 12.84 -6.99
CA VAL A 122 3.48 11.71 -6.61
C VAL A 122 4.05 10.39 -7.15
N THR A 123 4.52 10.39 -8.40
CA THR A 123 5.17 9.21 -9.00
C THR A 123 6.48 8.87 -8.28
N ALA A 124 7.27 9.87 -7.88
CA ALA A 124 8.51 9.65 -7.13
C ALA A 124 8.24 9.06 -5.73
N CYS A 125 7.26 9.59 -4.99
CA CYS A 125 6.87 9.05 -3.69
C CYS A 125 6.33 7.61 -3.80
N ALA A 126 5.51 7.32 -4.82
CA ALA A 126 5.02 5.97 -5.09
C ALA A 126 6.16 5.00 -5.46
N ALA A 127 7.15 5.45 -6.22
CA ALA A 127 8.33 4.65 -6.58
C ALA A 127 9.24 4.37 -5.38
N ILE A 128 9.41 5.32 -4.46
CA ILE A 128 10.16 5.14 -3.21
C ILE A 128 9.45 4.15 -2.30
N LEU A 129 8.13 4.26 -2.19
CA LEU A 129 7.30 3.32 -1.41
C LEU A 129 7.35 1.91 -2.00
N PHE A 130 7.25 1.80 -3.33
CA PHE A 130 7.35 0.53 -4.04
C PHE A 130 8.71 -0.13 -3.81
N THR A 131 9.80 0.63 -3.92
CA THR A 131 11.16 0.11 -3.72
C THR A 131 11.41 -0.29 -2.27
N THR A 132 10.93 0.46 -1.28
CA THR A 132 11.05 0.06 0.14
C THR A 132 10.25 -1.20 0.45
N ILE A 133 9.01 -1.31 -0.06
CA ILE A 133 8.20 -2.51 0.16
C ILE A 133 8.79 -3.72 -0.57
N MET A 134 9.28 -3.56 -1.80
CA MET A 134 9.97 -4.64 -2.53
C MET A 134 11.26 -5.09 -1.83
N LEU A 135 12.04 -4.19 -1.24
CA LEU A 135 13.22 -4.55 -0.45
C LEU A 135 12.84 -5.35 0.81
N VAL A 136 11.72 -5.03 1.46
CA VAL A 136 11.20 -5.82 2.59
C VAL A 136 10.77 -7.21 2.10
N VAL A 137 10.07 -7.31 0.98
CA VAL A 137 9.66 -8.60 0.40
C VAL A 137 10.88 -9.45 0.02
N ILE A 138 11.87 -8.88 -0.66
CA ILE A 138 13.08 -9.61 -1.07
C ILE A 138 13.85 -10.08 0.16
N ASN A 139 14.08 -9.23 1.16
CA ASN A 139 14.89 -9.61 2.32
C ASN A 139 14.21 -10.63 3.23
N TYR A 140 12.88 -10.58 3.37
CA TYR A 140 12.17 -11.38 4.38
C TYR A 140 11.33 -12.52 3.80
N VAL A 141 11.03 -12.51 2.51
CA VAL A 141 10.31 -13.60 1.83
C VAL A 141 11.25 -14.40 0.95
N VAL A 142 12.08 -13.74 0.14
CA VAL A 142 12.98 -14.42 -0.83
C VAL A 142 14.29 -14.82 -0.17
N GLY A 143 14.87 -13.96 0.67
CA GLY A 143 16.17 -14.16 1.32
C GLY A 143 16.30 -15.49 2.08
N PRO A 144 15.39 -15.84 3.00
CA PRO A 144 15.43 -17.11 3.72
C PRO A 144 15.30 -18.32 2.80
N GLY A 145 14.48 -18.21 1.74
CA GLY A 145 14.29 -19.27 0.75
C GLY A 145 15.54 -19.52 -0.09
N VAL A 146 16.23 -18.46 -0.53
CA VAL A 146 17.49 -18.55 -1.26
C VAL A 146 18.60 -19.10 -0.36
N ALA A 147 18.69 -18.65 0.89
CA ALA A 147 19.67 -19.17 1.85
C ALA A 147 19.47 -20.67 2.14
N TYR A 148 18.21 -21.11 2.25
CA TYR A 148 17.87 -22.53 2.39
C TYR A 148 18.28 -23.36 1.16
N LEU A 149 17.98 -22.87 -0.04
CA LEU A 149 18.36 -23.51 -1.30
C LEU A 149 19.89 -23.63 -1.45
N LEU A 150 20.64 -22.57 -1.13
CA LEU A 150 22.10 -22.58 -1.19
C LEU A 150 22.70 -23.58 -0.19
N ASN A 151 22.17 -23.66 1.02
CA ASN A 151 22.60 -24.64 2.02
C ASN A 151 22.29 -26.08 1.58
N LEU A 152 21.14 -26.32 0.95
CA LEU A 152 20.75 -27.62 0.41
C LEU A 152 21.64 -28.05 -0.76
N ILE A 153 22.00 -27.12 -1.64
CA ILE A 153 22.95 -27.38 -2.74
C ILE A 153 24.32 -27.69 -2.13
N HIS A 154 24.80 -26.89 -1.18
CA HIS A 154 26.11 -27.08 -0.57
C HIS A 154 26.21 -28.41 0.21
N SER A 155 25.12 -28.90 0.82
CA SER A 155 25.12 -30.20 1.49
C SER A 155 25.08 -31.40 0.53
N LYS A 156 24.58 -31.22 -0.70
CA LYS A 156 24.55 -32.28 -1.71
C LYS A 156 25.86 -32.48 -2.47
N PHE A 157 26.72 -31.46 -2.51
CA PHE A 157 27.99 -31.48 -3.24
C PHE A 157 29.22 -31.57 -2.33
N LYS A 158 29.03 -31.96 -1.06
CA LYS A 158 30.08 -32.22 -0.08
C LYS A 158 30.04 -33.68 0.34
#